data_AF-V7PD80-F1
#
_entry.id   AF-V7PD80-F1
#
_cell.length_a   1.000
_cell.length_b   1.000
_cell.length_c   1.000
_cell.angle_alpha   90.00
_cell.angle_beta   90.00
_cell.angle_gamma   90.00
#
_symmetry.space_group_name_H-M   'P 1'
#
loop_
_entity.id
_entity.type
_entity.pdbx_description
1 polymer ?
#
loop_
_entity_poly.entity_id
_entity_poly.type
_entity_poly.pdbx_seq_one_letter_code
_entity_poly.pdbx_strand_id
1 'polypeptide(L)'
;MNKEVCEKFKNVREWLPHELIEGNNTNIDENLKKYCDKGLCEDSFEKINAGCLYLFDALFGSSQLFNSVAKGNTNIVDYILIWLSYMLNLTKNEESASIEPFYKAYINTDKKYNNKIGSYR
;
A
#
# COMPACT_ATOMS: atom_id res chain seq x y z
N MET A 1 -3.30 -3.58 -17.47
CA MET A 1 -3.08 -4.17 -16.13
C MET A 1 -3.85 -5.49 -16.05
N ASN A 2 -3.28 -6.54 -15.44
CA ASN A 2 -3.91 -7.87 -15.32
C ASN A 2 -5.18 -7.78 -14.42
N LYS A 3 -6.22 -8.59 -14.70
CA LYS A 3 -7.46 -8.65 -13.92
C LYS A 3 -7.21 -8.80 -12.41
N GLU A 4 -6.34 -9.72 -12.00
CA GLU A 4 -6.02 -9.94 -10.59
C GLU A 4 -5.41 -8.69 -9.94
N VAL A 5 -4.55 -7.98 -10.68
CA VAL A 5 -3.93 -6.74 -10.23
C VAL A 5 -4.99 -5.64 -10.09
N CYS A 6 -5.86 -5.49 -11.10
CA CYS A 6 -6.99 -4.55 -11.06
C CYS A 6 -7.90 -4.79 -9.85
N GLU A 7 -8.17 -6.04 -9.49
CA GLU A 7 -8.95 -6.39 -8.31
C GLU A 7 -8.29 -5.89 -7.02
N LYS A 8 -6.95 -6.01 -6.88
CA LYS A 8 -6.25 -5.50 -5.68
C LYS A 8 -6.33 -3.98 -5.56
N PHE A 9 -6.14 -3.26 -6.67
CA PHE A 9 -6.30 -1.79 -6.67
C PHE A 9 -7.75 -1.37 -6.41
N LYS A 10 -8.73 -2.11 -6.93
CA LYS A 10 -10.15 -1.87 -6.65
C LYS A 10 -10.44 -2.02 -5.15
N ASN A 11 -9.94 -3.08 -4.52
CA ASN A 11 -10.09 -3.30 -3.08
C ASN A 11 -9.54 -2.12 -2.28
N VAL A 12 -8.31 -1.67 -2.57
CA VAL A 12 -7.72 -0.52 -1.86
C VAL A 12 -8.55 0.75 -2.05
N ARG A 13 -9.08 0.99 -3.25
CA ARG A 13 -9.95 2.13 -3.51
C ARG A 13 -11.24 2.10 -2.68
N GLU A 14 -11.81 0.91 -2.48
CA GLU A 14 -13.03 0.73 -1.67
C GLU A 14 -12.75 0.83 -0.17
N TRP A 15 -11.63 0.27 0.30
CA TRP A 15 -11.24 0.24 1.71
C TRP A 15 -10.59 1.53 2.20
N LEU A 16 -10.01 2.31 1.29
CA LEU A 16 -9.29 3.54 1.56
C LEU A 16 -9.79 4.67 0.65
N PRO A 17 -11.07 5.08 0.80
CA PRO A 17 -11.64 6.14 -0.01
C PRO A 17 -11.00 7.50 0.33
N HIS A 18 -11.06 8.43 -0.62
CA HIS A 18 -10.40 9.73 -0.52
C HIS A 18 -10.86 10.53 0.72
N GLU A 19 -12.14 10.48 1.05
CA GLU A 19 -12.74 11.18 2.19
C GLU A 19 -12.14 10.72 3.53
N LEU A 20 -11.67 9.47 3.59
CA LEU A 20 -11.03 8.89 4.78
C LEU A 20 -9.57 9.36 4.95
N ILE A 21 -8.96 9.82 3.86
CA ILE A 21 -7.61 10.42 3.83
C ILE A 21 -7.66 11.92 4.08
N GLU A 22 -8.68 12.62 3.57
CA GLU A 22 -8.87 14.06 3.79
C GLU A 22 -9.47 14.41 5.16
N GLY A 23 -10.25 13.49 5.74
CA GLY A 23 -10.95 13.65 7.00
C GLY A 23 -10.17 13.14 8.21
N ASN A 24 -10.60 13.56 9.42
CA ASN A 24 -10.09 13.06 10.70
C ASN A 24 -10.75 11.74 11.14
N ASN A 25 -11.27 10.93 10.21
CA ASN A 25 -11.87 9.64 10.58
C ASN A 25 -10.76 8.64 10.92
N THR A 26 -10.77 8.08 12.12
CA THR A 26 -9.77 7.12 12.59
C THR A 26 -10.11 5.67 12.24
N ASN A 27 -11.34 5.40 11.78
CA ASN A 27 -11.78 4.04 11.45
C ASN A 27 -11.33 3.62 10.05
N ILE A 28 -10.30 2.77 9.98
CA ILE A 28 -9.88 2.09 8.75
C ILE A 28 -10.66 0.79 8.54
N ASP A 29 -10.82 0.38 7.28
CA ASP A 29 -11.40 -0.90 6.90
C ASP A 29 -10.69 -2.09 7.58
N GLU A 30 -11.46 -3.11 7.99
CA GLU A 30 -10.94 -4.28 8.70
C GLU A 30 -9.88 -5.05 7.90
N ASN A 31 -9.99 -5.05 6.57
CA ASN A 31 -9.01 -5.68 5.69
C ASN A 31 -7.64 -5.02 5.76
N LEU A 32 -7.59 -3.73 6.10
CA LEU A 32 -6.37 -2.95 6.22
C LEU A 32 -5.79 -2.92 7.64
N LYS A 33 -6.60 -3.21 8.67
CA LYS A 33 -6.15 -3.20 10.09
C LYS A 33 -4.91 -4.06 10.34
N LYS A 34 -4.78 -5.22 9.68
CA LYS A 34 -3.61 -6.10 9.84
C LYS A 34 -2.29 -5.50 9.33
N TYR A 35 -2.37 -4.48 8.47
CA TYR A 35 -1.22 -3.75 7.95
C TYR A 35 -0.88 -2.52 8.81
N CYS A 36 -1.79 -2.10 9.69
CA CYS A 36 -1.57 -1.04 10.68
C CYS A 36 -0.74 -1.55 11.88
N ASP A 37 -0.13 -0.63 12.63
CA ASP A 37 0.54 -0.97 13.88
C ASP A 37 -0.47 -1.08 15.01
N LYS A 38 -0.46 -2.23 15.71
CA LYS A 38 -1.47 -2.58 16.74
C LYS A 38 -2.92 -2.49 16.22
N GLY A 39 -3.14 -2.57 14.90
CA GLY A 39 -4.45 -2.42 14.28
C GLY A 39 -4.95 -0.97 14.19
N LEU A 40 -4.10 0.02 14.50
CA LEU A 40 -4.44 1.44 14.51
C LEU A 40 -3.64 2.14 13.41
N CYS A 41 -4.35 2.81 12.51
CA CYS A 41 -3.79 3.75 11.53
C CYS A 41 -4.44 5.11 11.83
N GLU A 42 -3.80 5.87 12.71
CA GLU A 42 -4.37 7.07 13.33
C GLU A 42 -4.42 8.23 12.33
N ASP A 43 -3.37 8.39 11.53
CA ASP A 43 -3.24 9.48 10.56
C ASP A 43 -3.35 9.03 9.09
N SER A 44 -3.43 10.02 8.19
CA SER A 44 -3.53 9.79 6.74
C SER A 44 -2.32 9.03 6.18
N PHE A 45 -1.12 9.26 6.71
CA PHE A 45 0.13 8.63 6.28
C PHE A 45 0.16 7.14 6.66
N GLU A 46 -0.25 6.80 7.88
CA GLU A 46 -0.37 5.42 8.35
C GLU A 46 -1.42 4.64 7.56
N LYS A 47 -2.56 5.26 7.24
CA LYS A 47 -3.59 4.67 6.39
C LYS A 47 -3.11 4.40 4.97
N ILE A 48 -2.42 5.38 4.36
CA ILE A 48 -1.79 5.22 3.05
C ILE A 48 -0.74 4.09 3.10
N ASN A 49 0.03 4.01 4.19
CA ASN A 49 0.99 2.95 4.42
C ASN A 49 0.31 1.57 4.47
N ALA A 50 -0.80 1.42 5.19
CA ALA A 50 -1.54 0.17 5.22
C ALA A 50 -2.05 -0.25 3.83
N GLY A 51 -2.58 0.68 3.03
CA GLY A 51 -3.00 0.41 1.66
C GLY A 51 -1.83 0.03 0.74
N CYS A 52 -0.71 0.75 0.86
CA CYS A 52 0.51 0.46 0.10
C CYS A 52 1.06 -0.94 0.43
N LEU A 53 1.17 -1.25 1.73
CA LEU A 53 1.67 -2.54 2.19
C LEU A 53 0.77 -3.69 1.75
N TYR A 54 -0.56 -3.51 1.76
CA TYR A 54 -1.49 -4.48 1.19
C TYR A 54 -1.20 -4.76 -0.29
N LEU A 55 -0.98 -3.73 -1.11
CA LEU A 55 -0.68 -3.93 -2.53
C LEU A 55 0.60 -4.76 -2.71
N PHE A 56 1.65 -4.44 -1.95
CA PHE A 56 2.89 -5.22 -2.01
C PHE A 56 2.72 -6.65 -1.51
N ASP A 57 2.03 -6.86 -0.40
CA ASP A 57 1.78 -8.20 0.14
C ASP A 57 0.89 -9.06 -0.79
N ALA A 58 -0.20 -8.48 -1.31
CA ALA A 58 -1.14 -9.19 -2.16
C ALA A 58 -0.58 -9.52 -3.56
N LEU A 59 0.40 -8.77 -4.04
CA LEU A 59 0.98 -8.95 -5.38
C LEU A 59 2.36 -9.61 -5.34
N PHE A 60 3.11 -9.45 -4.24
CA PHE A 60 4.51 -9.88 -4.13
C PHE A 60 4.84 -10.61 -2.82
N GLY A 61 3.88 -10.80 -1.90
CA GLY A 61 4.13 -11.41 -0.59
C GLY A 61 4.54 -12.89 -0.61
N SER A 62 4.47 -13.56 -1.76
CA SER A 62 4.98 -14.93 -1.94
C SER A 62 5.71 -15.09 -3.27
N SER A 63 6.61 -16.08 -3.35
CA SER A 63 7.32 -16.40 -4.60
C SER A 63 6.37 -16.84 -5.72
N GLN A 64 5.24 -17.44 -5.37
CA GLN A 64 4.20 -17.82 -6.33
C GLN A 64 3.51 -16.59 -6.91
N LEU A 65 3.10 -15.64 -6.05
CA LEU A 65 2.51 -14.37 -6.47
C LEU A 65 3.48 -13.55 -7.30
N PHE A 66 4.73 -13.42 -6.83
CA PHE A 66 5.77 -12.73 -7.59
C PHE A 66 5.92 -13.33 -8.99
N ASN A 67 5.97 -14.67 -9.12
CA ASN A 67 6.11 -15.31 -10.43
C ASN A 67 4.86 -15.19 -11.31
N SER A 68 3.65 -15.26 -10.75
CA SER A 68 2.41 -15.11 -11.52
C SER A 68 2.23 -13.69 -12.03
N VAL A 69 2.59 -12.72 -11.19
CA VAL A 69 2.46 -11.29 -11.46
C VAL A 69 3.59 -10.79 -12.38
N ALA A 70 4.84 -11.15 -12.09
CA ALA A 70 6.02 -10.71 -12.85
C ALA A 70 6.10 -11.31 -14.26
N LYS A 71 5.60 -12.54 -14.48
CA LYS A 71 5.53 -13.12 -15.84
C LYS A 71 4.50 -12.42 -16.75
N GLY A 72 3.58 -11.63 -16.19
CA GLY A 72 2.48 -11.00 -16.92
C GLY A 72 2.55 -9.46 -17.03
N ASN A 73 3.38 -8.77 -16.25
CA ASN A 73 3.53 -7.31 -16.32
C ASN A 73 4.72 -6.78 -15.50
N THR A 74 5.66 -6.07 -16.14
CA THR A 74 6.82 -5.44 -15.50
C THR A 74 6.47 -4.14 -14.74
N ASN A 75 5.37 -3.48 -15.10
CA ASN A 75 5.08 -2.11 -14.65
C ASN A 75 4.20 -2.02 -13.40
N ILE A 76 4.01 -3.12 -12.65
CA ILE A 76 3.08 -3.14 -11.51
C ILE A 76 3.61 -2.32 -10.34
N VAL A 77 4.92 -2.37 -10.11
CA VAL A 77 5.56 -1.50 -9.13
C VAL A 77 5.32 -0.03 -9.51
N ASP A 78 5.43 0.33 -10.79
CA ASP A 78 5.14 1.69 -11.26
C ASP A 78 3.69 2.09 -10.98
N TYR A 79 2.72 1.19 -11.21
CA TYR A 79 1.32 1.47 -10.88
C TYR A 79 1.10 1.65 -9.37
N ILE A 80 1.79 0.90 -8.52
CA ILE A 80 1.74 1.08 -7.06
C ILE A 80 2.33 2.45 -6.69
N LEU A 81 3.46 2.85 -7.30
CA LEU A 81 4.08 4.15 -7.04
C LEU A 81 3.24 5.32 -7.57
N ILE A 82 2.56 5.17 -8.71
CA ILE A 82 1.61 6.15 -9.24
C ILE A 82 0.42 6.30 -8.29
N TRP A 83 -0.17 5.18 -7.84
CA TRP A 83 -1.24 5.20 -6.85
C TRP A 83 -0.78 5.87 -5.54
N LEU A 84 0.41 5.51 -5.05
CA LEU A 84 0.99 6.09 -3.84
C LEU A 84 1.19 7.60 -3.99
N SER A 85 1.77 8.05 -5.10
CA SER A 85 1.96 9.48 -5.42
C SER A 85 0.64 10.23 -5.41
N TYR A 86 -0.38 9.65 -6.05
CA TYR A 86 -1.71 10.21 -6.07
C TYR A 86 -2.27 10.36 -4.65
N MET A 87 -2.23 9.31 -3.84
CA MET A 87 -2.76 9.35 -2.48
C MET A 87 -2.01 10.34 -1.57
N LEU A 88 -0.68 10.42 -1.70
CA LEU A 88 0.14 11.38 -0.95
C LEU A 88 -0.20 12.83 -1.33
N ASN A 89 -0.43 13.11 -2.61
CA ASN A 89 -0.86 14.43 -3.08
C ASN A 89 -2.24 14.86 -2.54
N LEU A 90 -3.07 13.93 -2.09
CA LEU A 90 -4.37 14.25 -1.46
C LEU A 90 -4.22 14.63 0.02
N THR A 91 -3.04 14.45 0.62
CA THR A 91 -2.80 14.84 2.01
C THR A 91 -2.61 16.36 2.11
N LYS A 92 -3.15 16.98 3.17
CA LYS A 92 -3.23 18.45 3.31
C LYS A 92 -1.89 19.16 3.60
N ASN A 93 -0.79 18.42 3.74
CA ASN A 93 0.53 18.97 4.05
C ASN A 93 1.42 18.89 2.81
N GLU A 94 1.86 20.05 2.29
CA GLU A 94 2.72 20.12 1.10
C GLU A 94 4.07 19.41 1.28
N GLU A 95 4.61 19.36 2.50
CA GLU A 95 5.83 18.60 2.81
C GLU A 95 5.64 17.07 2.74
N SER A 96 4.40 16.59 2.87
CA SER A 96 4.05 15.16 2.86
C SER A 96 3.54 14.65 1.51
N ALA A 97 3.42 15.52 0.51
CA ALA A 97 2.94 15.19 -0.83
C ALA A 97 3.97 14.41 -1.69
N SER A 98 5.13 14.05 -1.15
CA SER A 98 6.20 13.39 -1.90
C SER A 98 6.48 11.96 -1.42
N ILE A 99 6.92 11.11 -2.36
CA ILE A 99 7.27 9.72 -2.08
C ILE A 99 8.48 9.64 -1.14
N GLU A 100 9.44 10.57 -1.23
CA GLU A 100 10.73 10.43 -0.54
C GLU A 100 10.61 10.39 1.00
N PRO A 101 9.89 11.32 1.67
CA PRO A 101 9.62 11.22 3.10
C PRO A 101 8.89 9.93 3.47
N PHE A 102 7.87 9.55 2.69
CA PHE A 102 7.12 8.31 2.93
C PHE A 102 8.01 7.07 2.84
N TYR A 103 8.87 7.00 1.81
CA TYR A 103 9.80 5.90 1.61
C TYR A 103 10.79 5.77 2.77
N LYS A 104 11.35 6.91 3.24
CA LYS A 104 12.27 6.93 4.39
C LYS A 104 11.57 6.52 5.69
N ALA A 105 10.32 6.93 5.89
CA ALA A 105 9.58 6.71 7.12
C ALA A 105 9.02 5.28 7.25
N TYR A 106 8.62 4.66 6.13
CA TYR A 106 7.98 3.34 6.15
C TYR A 106 8.72 2.30 5.33
N ILE A 107 8.92 2.50 4.02
CA ILE A 107 9.41 1.41 3.15
C ILE A 107 10.83 0.96 3.55
N ASN A 108 11.71 1.91 3.89
CA ASN A 108 13.10 1.60 4.25
C ASN A 108 13.27 1.08 5.69
N THR A 109 12.37 1.46 6.60
CA THR A 109 12.52 1.28 8.05
C THR A 109 11.58 0.22 8.62
N ASP A 110 10.39 0.05 8.04
CA ASP A 110 9.39 -0.90 8.50
C ASP A 110 9.80 -2.32 8.09
N LYS A 111 9.83 -3.21 9.09
CA LYS A 111 10.15 -4.62 8.92
C LYS A 111 9.16 -5.30 7.99
N LYS A 112 7.90 -4.83 7.90
CA LYS A 112 6.86 -5.44 7.07
C LYS A 112 7.21 -5.40 5.58
N TYR A 113 7.84 -4.32 5.10
CA TYR A 113 8.32 -4.23 3.71
C TYR A 113 9.61 -5.01 3.45
N ASN A 114 10.44 -5.17 4.49
CA ASN A 114 11.77 -5.77 4.40
C ASN A 114 11.81 -7.24 4.83
N ASN A 115 10.64 -7.83 5.08
CA ASN A 115 10.53 -9.25 5.38
C ASN A 115 10.88 -10.08 4.15
N LYS A 116 11.73 -11.10 4.35
CA LYS A 116 12.05 -12.03 3.27
C LYS A 116 10.79 -12.80 2.87
N ILE A 117 10.49 -12.76 1.58
CA ILE A 117 9.46 -13.61 0.99
C ILE A 117 9.88 -15.07 1.21
N GLY A 118 9.09 -15.81 1.98
CA GLY A 118 9.35 -17.22 2.25
C GLY A 118 9.30 -18.02 0.94
N SER A 119 10.38 -18.72 0.62
CA SER A 119 10.32 -19.77 -0.41
C SER A 119 9.69 -21.01 0.23
N TYR A 120 8.47 -21.37 -0.18
CA TYR A 120 8.01 -22.73 0.06
C TYR A 120 8.93 -23.68 -0.72
N ARG A 121 9.59 -24.60 0.00
CA ARG A 121 10.25 -25.78 -0.57
C ARG A 121 9.21 -26.82 -0.89
#